data_AF-A0A7V4U5F6-F1
#
_entry.id   AF-A0A7V4U5F6-F1
#
_cell.length_a   1.000
_cell.length_b   1.000
_cell.length_c   1.000
_cell.angle_alpha   90.00
_cell.angle_beta   90.00
_cell.angle_gamma   90.00
#
_symmetry.space_group_name_H-M   'P 1'
#
loop_
_entity.id
_entity.type
_entity.pdbx_description
1 polymer ?
#
loop_
_entity_poly.entity_id
_entity_poly.type
_entity_poly.pdbx_seq_one_letter_code
_entity_poly.pdbx_strand_id
1 'polypeptide(L)'
;MQSLALRSICDTFEAIQKIRFASENRLRAIAQQYDENHKERIVALEHVTKIDEFEKAVVKQAEEILKDDMIYQGFLMQVNGISVRTSLRLLSLGLDIERELSDWYAYFGLVPIYWACKCEHGHKVLLPSDPFKTGATCIMRKKVGEEDDLSEDIDGSITTVKRVTMGKCGGRIVEANPMPPSKMNGYYFFWNKRAKKVYYIITDYWVKNSGRSFYGRIFRQEREKLMNRADAKDVYYKLVKRGDKEVKVASRRATLSARRKAFKMFLAHLYQAWRELLGMEYRMPYAFEFLKHDDFIDWKQVLQIEETLRKKKD
;
A
#
# COMPACT_ATOMS: atom_id res chain seq x y z
N MET A 1 -20.52 0.50 -7.97
CA MET A 1 -20.58 -0.99 -8.01
C MET A 1 -19.25 -1.63 -8.41
N GLN A 2 -18.48 -1.09 -9.37
CA GLN A 2 -17.20 -1.65 -9.83
C GLN A 2 -16.17 -1.93 -8.71
N SER A 3 -16.18 -1.14 -7.64
CA SER A 3 -15.25 -1.32 -6.52
C SER A 3 -15.47 -2.63 -5.73
N LEU A 4 -16.71 -3.12 -5.60
CA LEU A 4 -16.99 -4.35 -4.84
C LEU A 4 -16.55 -5.60 -5.60
N ALA A 5 -16.78 -5.66 -6.91
CA ALA A 5 -16.33 -6.79 -7.73
C ALA A 5 -14.79 -6.89 -7.76
N LEU A 6 -14.10 -5.78 -8.04
CA LEU A 6 -12.62 -5.73 -7.98
C LEU A 6 -12.10 -6.11 -6.59
N ARG A 7 -12.82 -5.70 -5.54
CA ARG A 7 -12.48 -6.07 -4.17
C ARG A 7 -12.60 -7.56 -3.92
N SER A 8 -13.69 -8.18 -4.34
CA SER A 8 -13.89 -9.62 -4.20
C SER A 8 -12.79 -10.41 -4.93
N ILE A 9 -12.44 -10.01 -6.15
CA ILE A 9 -11.37 -10.67 -6.92
C ILE A 9 -10.01 -10.50 -6.23
N CYS A 10 -9.70 -9.30 -5.73
CA CYS A 10 -8.47 -9.07 -4.97
C CYS A 10 -8.43 -9.92 -3.70
N ASP A 11 -9.53 -10.03 -2.96
CA ASP A 11 -9.59 -10.79 -1.72
C ASP A 11 -9.45 -12.30 -1.98
N THR A 12 -10.08 -12.81 -3.04
CA THR A 12 -9.89 -14.18 -3.55
C THR A 12 -8.44 -14.43 -3.92
N PHE A 13 -7.82 -13.54 -4.69
CA PHE A 13 -6.41 -13.62 -5.06
C PHE A 13 -5.49 -13.64 -3.83
N GLU A 14 -5.71 -12.78 -2.84
CA GLU A 14 -4.91 -12.77 -1.62
C GLU A 14 -5.09 -14.03 -0.77
N ALA A 15 -6.31 -14.58 -0.73
CA ALA A 15 -6.60 -15.84 -0.03
C ALA A 15 -5.86 -17.02 -0.67
N ILE A 16 -5.96 -17.17 -1.99
CA ILE A 16 -5.27 -18.22 -2.77
C ILE A 16 -3.76 -18.10 -2.58
N GLN A 17 -3.21 -16.89 -2.72
CA GLN A 17 -1.78 -16.68 -2.55
C GLN A 17 -1.29 -17.04 -1.14
N LYS A 18 -2.08 -16.74 -0.10
CA LYS A 18 -1.75 -17.13 1.28
C LYS A 18 -1.74 -18.64 1.46
N ILE A 19 -2.73 -19.34 0.88
CA ILE A 19 -2.80 -20.81 0.91
C ILE A 19 -1.60 -21.40 0.17
N ARG A 20 -1.29 -20.93 -1.05
CA ARG A 20 -0.14 -21.40 -1.83
C ARG A 20 1.16 -21.26 -1.06
N PHE A 21 1.46 -20.07 -0.52
CA PHE A 21 2.68 -19.85 0.25
C PHE A 21 2.76 -20.72 1.51
N ALA A 22 1.63 -20.95 2.20
CA ALA A 22 1.60 -21.84 3.35
C ALA A 22 1.90 -23.29 2.93
N SER A 23 1.32 -23.77 1.83
CA SER A 23 1.56 -25.11 1.30
C SER A 23 3.00 -25.29 0.80
N GLU A 24 3.54 -24.33 0.03
CA GLU A 24 4.93 -24.35 -0.42
C GLU A 24 5.93 -24.38 0.75
N ASN A 25 5.69 -23.58 1.79
CA ASN A 25 6.58 -23.56 2.96
C ASN A 25 6.53 -24.89 3.72
N ARG A 26 5.37 -25.54 3.83
CA ARG A 26 5.26 -26.89 4.42
C ARG A 26 6.02 -27.91 3.59
N LEU A 27 5.88 -27.89 2.26
CA LEU A 27 6.62 -28.77 1.37
C LEU A 27 8.14 -28.57 1.47
N ARG A 28 8.60 -27.32 1.57
CA ARG A 28 10.02 -27.02 1.79
C ARG A 28 10.52 -27.53 3.14
N ALA A 29 9.72 -27.43 4.19
CA ALA A 29 10.08 -27.96 5.50
C ALA A 29 10.17 -29.50 5.49
N ILE A 30 9.25 -30.17 4.80
CA ILE A 30 9.28 -31.64 4.61
C ILE A 30 10.51 -32.05 3.79
N ALA A 31 10.86 -31.32 2.73
CA ALA A 31 12.01 -31.62 1.89
C ALA A 31 13.36 -31.58 2.64
N GLN A 32 13.43 -30.91 3.80
CA GLN A 32 14.63 -30.93 4.65
C GLN A 32 14.79 -32.24 5.43
N GLN A 33 13.75 -33.08 5.51
CA GLN A 33 13.71 -34.32 6.30
C GLN A 33 13.37 -35.57 5.48
N TYR A 34 12.93 -35.43 4.24
CA TYR A 34 12.47 -36.52 3.38
C TYR A 34 13.22 -36.55 2.05
N ASP A 35 13.36 -37.75 1.48
CA ASP A 35 13.83 -37.95 0.09
C ASP A 35 12.89 -37.20 -0.88
N GLU A 36 13.46 -36.55 -1.87
CA GLU A 36 12.73 -35.78 -2.87
C GLU A 36 11.70 -36.62 -3.64
N ASN A 37 11.93 -37.93 -3.72
CA ASN A 37 11.11 -38.88 -4.48
C ASN A 37 9.99 -39.55 -3.67
N HIS A 38 9.73 -39.11 -2.43
CA HIS A 38 8.66 -39.68 -1.61
C HIS A 38 7.28 -39.48 -2.26
N LYS A 39 6.49 -40.54 -2.40
CA LYS A 39 5.21 -40.54 -3.13
C LYS A 39 4.23 -39.46 -2.63
N GLU A 40 4.09 -39.32 -1.32
CA GLU A 40 3.23 -38.35 -0.65
C GLU A 40 3.66 -36.90 -0.93
N ARG A 41 4.98 -36.66 -1.08
CA ARG A 41 5.51 -35.35 -1.48
C ARG A 41 5.10 -35.01 -2.91
N ILE A 42 5.14 -35.98 -3.82
CA ILE A 42 4.70 -35.81 -5.22
C ILE A 42 3.22 -35.43 -5.26
N VAL A 43 2.37 -36.18 -4.55
CA VAL A 43 0.93 -35.88 -4.47
C VAL A 43 0.68 -34.46 -3.89
N ALA A 44 1.41 -34.08 -2.84
CA ALA A 44 1.26 -32.75 -2.24
C ALA A 44 1.77 -31.63 -3.17
N LEU A 45 2.81 -31.88 -3.98
CA LEU A 45 3.28 -30.96 -5.01
C LEU A 45 2.22 -30.74 -6.11
N GLU A 46 1.53 -31.79 -6.54
CA GLU A 46 0.43 -31.67 -7.52
C GLU A 46 -0.69 -30.74 -7.02
N HIS A 47 -1.04 -30.83 -5.73
CA HIS A 47 -2.03 -29.91 -5.15
C HIS A 47 -1.54 -28.46 -5.14
N VAL A 48 -0.26 -28.22 -4.86
CA VAL A 48 0.33 -26.87 -4.94
C VAL A 48 0.33 -26.34 -6.37
N THR A 49 0.61 -27.19 -7.36
CA THR A 49 0.52 -26.83 -8.78
C THR A 49 -0.89 -26.41 -9.17
N LYS A 50 -1.92 -27.17 -8.76
CA LYS A 50 -3.33 -26.79 -8.99
C LYS A 50 -3.70 -25.45 -8.36
N ILE A 51 -3.18 -25.16 -7.16
CA ILE A 51 -3.39 -23.86 -6.49
C ILE A 51 -2.70 -22.72 -7.28
N ASP A 52 -1.49 -22.94 -7.81
CA ASP A 52 -0.78 -21.97 -8.64
C ASP A 52 -1.49 -21.71 -9.98
N GLU A 53 -2.00 -22.75 -10.62
CA GLU A 53 -2.84 -22.64 -11.82
C GLU A 53 -4.11 -21.83 -11.54
N PHE A 54 -4.75 -22.06 -10.40
CA PHE A 54 -5.92 -21.27 -9.98
C PHE A 54 -5.55 -19.81 -9.68
N GLU A 55 -4.40 -19.54 -9.05
CA GLU A 55 -3.89 -18.17 -8.88
C GLU A 55 -3.72 -17.48 -10.24
N LYS A 56 -3.12 -18.16 -11.23
CA LYS A 56 -2.95 -17.64 -12.60
C LYS A 56 -4.30 -17.37 -13.27
N ALA A 57 -5.28 -18.25 -13.11
CA ALA A 57 -6.63 -18.06 -13.65
C ALA A 57 -7.29 -16.81 -13.07
N VAL A 58 -7.21 -16.59 -11.76
CA VAL A 58 -7.75 -15.37 -11.12
C VAL A 58 -7.02 -14.11 -11.61
N VAL A 59 -5.70 -14.18 -11.80
CA VAL A 59 -4.94 -13.04 -12.35
C VAL A 59 -5.35 -12.73 -13.79
N LYS A 60 -5.57 -13.75 -14.62
CA LYS A 60 -6.07 -13.58 -15.99
C LYS A 60 -7.46 -12.93 -16.00
N GLN A 61 -8.37 -13.39 -15.14
CA GLN A 61 -9.70 -12.75 -15.01
C GLN A 61 -9.59 -11.29 -14.55
N ALA A 62 -8.70 -11.00 -13.61
CA ALA A 62 -8.44 -9.62 -13.20
C ALA A 62 -7.88 -8.77 -14.35
N GLU A 63 -7.01 -9.33 -15.18
CA GLU A 63 -6.49 -8.65 -16.36
C GLU A 63 -7.60 -8.31 -17.36
N GLU A 64 -8.50 -9.25 -17.67
CA GLU A 64 -9.65 -8.99 -18.56
C GLU A 64 -10.51 -7.84 -18.04
N ILE A 65 -10.80 -7.81 -16.74
CA ILE A 65 -11.60 -6.72 -16.14
C ILE A 65 -10.85 -5.38 -16.15
N LEU A 66 -9.53 -5.41 -15.95
CA LEU A 66 -8.71 -4.20 -15.95
C LEU A 66 -8.44 -3.66 -17.36
N LYS A 67 -8.65 -4.44 -18.43
CA LYS A 67 -8.48 -3.94 -19.80
C LYS A 67 -9.37 -2.74 -20.11
N ASP A 68 -10.56 -2.71 -19.54
CA ASP A 68 -11.52 -1.62 -19.73
C ASP A 68 -11.33 -0.46 -18.73
N ASP A 69 -10.42 -0.59 -17.77
CA ASP A 69 -10.16 0.45 -16.76
C ASP A 69 -9.18 1.50 -17.31
N MET A 70 -9.67 2.74 -17.45
CA MET A 70 -8.89 3.83 -18.06
C MET A 70 -7.60 4.14 -17.32
N ILE A 71 -7.57 4.06 -15.98
CA ILE A 71 -6.38 4.42 -15.22
C ILE A 71 -5.36 3.29 -15.27
N TYR A 72 -5.84 2.04 -15.36
CA TYR A 72 -4.98 0.91 -15.64
C TYR A 72 -4.28 1.03 -16.99
N GLN A 73 -5.03 1.26 -18.07
CA GLN A 73 -4.49 1.38 -19.43
C GLN A 73 -3.63 2.63 -19.62
N GLY A 74 -4.15 3.78 -19.16
CA GLY A 74 -3.52 5.08 -19.35
C GLY A 74 -2.26 5.27 -18.53
N PHE A 75 -2.15 4.66 -17.35
CA PHE A 75 -1.03 4.92 -16.44
C PHE A 75 -0.44 3.66 -15.82
N LEU A 76 -1.21 2.86 -15.06
CA LEU A 76 -0.63 1.83 -14.19
C LEU A 76 0.15 0.76 -14.96
N MET A 77 -0.37 0.27 -16.09
CA MET A 77 0.33 -0.75 -16.89
C MET A 77 1.63 -0.23 -17.53
N GLN A 78 1.76 1.09 -17.66
CA GLN A 78 2.91 1.73 -18.30
C GLN A 78 4.05 2.00 -17.31
N VAL A 79 3.79 1.94 -16.00
CA VAL A 79 4.83 2.15 -14.96
C VAL A 79 5.61 0.86 -14.68
N ASN A 80 6.94 0.93 -14.81
CA ASN A 80 7.79 -0.23 -14.53
C ASN A 80 7.70 -0.68 -13.05
N GLY A 81 7.41 -1.97 -12.85
CA GLY A 81 7.21 -2.57 -11.53
C GLY A 81 5.77 -2.65 -11.06
N ILE A 82 4.82 -2.09 -11.83
CA ILE A 82 3.39 -2.25 -11.59
C ILE A 82 2.86 -3.34 -12.51
N SER A 83 2.39 -4.44 -11.95
CA SER A 83 1.78 -5.56 -12.68
C SER A 83 0.28 -5.59 -12.44
N VAL A 84 -0.46 -6.40 -13.22
CA VAL A 84 -1.89 -6.69 -13.02
C VAL A 84 -2.23 -6.94 -11.54
N ARG A 85 -1.43 -7.78 -10.86
CA ARG A 85 -1.61 -8.13 -9.45
C ARG A 85 -1.52 -6.91 -8.52
N THR A 86 -0.57 -6.02 -8.81
CA THR A 86 -0.35 -4.80 -8.04
C THR A 86 -1.42 -3.76 -8.32
N SER A 87 -1.82 -3.61 -9.59
CA SER A 87 -2.93 -2.75 -10.01
C SER A 87 -4.25 -3.19 -9.38
N LEU A 88 -4.58 -4.48 -9.43
CA LEU A 88 -5.77 -5.05 -8.79
C LEU A 88 -5.82 -4.70 -7.30
N ARG A 89 -4.70 -4.86 -6.59
CA ARG A 89 -4.61 -4.50 -5.17
C ARG A 89 -4.80 -3.01 -4.92
N LEU A 90 -4.28 -2.17 -5.80
CA LEU A 90 -4.36 -0.71 -5.66
C LEU A 90 -5.78 -0.20 -5.95
N LEU A 91 -6.36 -0.61 -7.07
CA LEU A 91 -7.70 -0.20 -7.50
C LEU A 91 -8.80 -0.76 -6.60
N SER A 92 -8.62 -1.99 -6.07
CA SER A 92 -9.54 -2.56 -5.07
C SER A 92 -9.54 -1.84 -3.72
N LEU A 93 -8.66 -0.85 -3.50
CA LEU A 93 -8.74 0.01 -2.32
C LEU A 93 -9.92 0.98 -2.37
N GLY A 94 -10.51 1.19 -3.55
CA GLY A 94 -11.61 2.15 -3.75
C GLY A 94 -11.16 3.56 -3.40
N LEU A 95 -10.03 4.00 -3.97
CA LEU A 95 -9.57 5.37 -3.77
C LEU A 95 -10.60 6.33 -4.36
N ASP A 96 -10.99 7.30 -3.55
CA ASP A 96 -11.96 8.32 -3.90
C ASP A 96 -11.21 9.48 -4.58
N ILE A 97 -11.49 9.67 -5.87
CA ILE A 97 -10.79 10.65 -6.72
C ILE A 97 -11.23 12.09 -6.47
N GLU A 98 -12.39 12.28 -5.82
CA GLU A 98 -12.89 13.60 -5.43
C GLU A 98 -12.12 14.15 -4.23
N ARG A 99 -11.54 13.27 -3.41
CA ARG A 99 -10.70 13.65 -2.28
C ARG A 99 -9.37 14.21 -2.72
N GLU A 100 -8.79 15.03 -1.86
CA GLU A 100 -7.47 15.58 -2.11
C GLU A 100 -6.36 14.51 -2.01
N LEU A 101 -5.25 14.77 -2.71
CA LEU A 101 -4.04 13.94 -2.64
C LEU A 101 -3.48 13.81 -1.19
N SER A 102 -3.70 14.82 -0.35
CA SER A 102 -3.35 14.80 1.07
C SER A 102 -4.09 13.68 1.84
N ASP A 103 -5.36 13.45 1.51
CA ASP A 103 -6.17 12.36 2.06
C ASP A 103 -5.66 11.00 1.61
N TRP A 104 -5.21 10.88 0.36
CA TRP A 104 -4.58 9.66 -0.13
C TRP A 104 -3.30 9.37 0.67
N TYR A 105 -2.44 10.38 0.89
CA TYR A 105 -1.27 10.20 1.74
C TYR A 105 -1.63 9.76 3.15
N ALA A 106 -2.69 10.31 3.74
CA ALA A 106 -3.17 9.88 5.04
C ALA A 106 -3.68 8.43 5.00
N TYR A 107 -4.47 8.06 3.99
CA TYR A 107 -5.01 6.72 3.80
C TYR A 107 -3.91 5.64 3.71
N PHE A 108 -2.77 5.95 3.10
CA PHE A 108 -1.58 5.10 3.04
C PHE A 108 -0.62 5.26 4.24
N GLY A 109 -0.93 6.12 5.22
CA GLY A 109 -0.09 6.38 6.40
C GLY A 109 1.27 6.97 6.04
N LEU A 110 1.31 7.93 5.11
CA LEU A 110 2.52 8.56 4.57
C LEU A 110 2.72 9.99 5.08
N VAL A 111 1.82 10.48 5.95
CA VAL A 111 1.95 11.82 6.54
C VAL A 111 3.23 11.92 7.39
N PRO A 112 3.88 13.10 7.39
CA PRO A 112 5.17 13.29 8.05
C PRO A 112 5.07 13.29 9.57
N ILE A 113 3.92 13.70 10.12
CA ILE A 113 3.64 13.85 11.54
C ILE A 113 2.30 13.18 11.83
N TYR A 114 2.20 12.46 12.94
CA TYR A 114 0.93 12.00 13.50
C TYR A 114 0.59 12.85 14.71
N TRP A 115 -0.69 12.93 15.04
CA TRP A 115 -1.16 13.53 16.27
C TRP A 115 -1.69 12.43 17.18
N ALA A 116 -0.99 12.20 18.29
CA ALA A 116 -1.47 11.32 19.36
C ALA A 116 -2.56 12.04 20.13
N CYS A 117 -3.78 11.58 19.97
CA CYS A 117 -4.97 12.24 20.49
C CYS A 117 -5.68 11.39 21.53
N LYS A 118 -6.32 12.06 22.50
CA LYS A 118 -7.28 11.46 23.42
C LYS A 118 -8.61 12.19 23.27
N CYS A 119 -9.71 11.44 23.14
CA CYS A 119 -11.05 12.04 23.11
C CYS A 119 -11.68 12.13 24.51
N GLU A 120 -12.80 12.84 24.63
CA GLU A 120 -13.55 13.00 25.88
C GLU A 120 -14.02 11.67 26.50
N HIS A 121 -14.22 10.63 25.68
CA HIS A 121 -14.52 9.27 26.14
C HIS A 121 -13.27 8.44 26.50
N GLY A 122 -12.09 9.06 26.52
CA GLY A 122 -10.83 8.40 26.87
C GLY A 122 -10.17 7.57 25.76
N HIS A 123 -10.77 7.49 24.57
CA HIS A 123 -10.20 6.75 23.45
C HIS A 123 -8.91 7.40 22.95
N LYS A 124 -7.90 6.56 22.68
CA LYS A 124 -6.60 6.97 22.14
C LYS A 124 -6.59 6.76 20.62
N VAL A 125 -6.45 7.83 19.86
CA VAL A 125 -6.47 7.80 18.38
C VAL A 125 -5.29 8.56 17.79
N LEU A 126 -4.77 8.08 16.66
CA LEU A 126 -3.83 8.82 15.84
C LEU A 126 -4.59 9.54 14.74
N LEU A 127 -4.23 10.79 14.48
CA LEU A 127 -4.79 11.60 13.40
C LEU A 127 -3.68 12.13 12.46
N PRO A 128 -4.00 12.38 11.18
CA PRO A 128 -3.03 12.85 10.19
C PRO A 128 -2.71 14.36 10.30
N SER A 129 -3.55 15.11 10.99
CA SER A 129 -3.54 16.57 11.10
C SER A 129 -3.91 17.01 12.51
N ASP A 130 -3.62 18.27 12.82
CA ASP A 130 -3.97 18.88 14.10
C ASP A 130 -5.50 18.89 14.27
N PRO A 131 -6.06 18.15 15.25
CA PRO A 131 -7.50 18.06 15.43
C PRO A 131 -8.14 19.39 15.83
N PHE A 132 -7.40 20.28 16.50
CA PHE A 132 -7.93 21.56 16.95
C PHE A 132 -8.07 22.56 15.81
N LYS A 133 -7.21 22.47 14.79
CA LYS A 133 -7.33 23.27 13.56
C LYS A 133 -8.39 22.74 12.61
N THR A 134 -8.54 21.42 12.56
CA THR A 134 -9.41 20.75 11.59
C THR A 134 -10.81 20.45 12.12
N GLY A 135 -11.04 20.57 13.43
CA GLY A 135 -12.30 20.16 14.07
C GLY A 135 -12.51 18.64 14.04
N ALA A 136 -11.43 17.85 13.91
CA ALA A 136 -11.52 16.40 13.79
C ALA A 136 -12.06 15.76 15.08
N THR A 137 -12.89 14.73 14.92
CA THR A 137 -13.50 13.98 16.02
C THR A 137 -12.94 12.56 16.13
N CYS A 138 -13.26 11.88 17.24
CA CYS A 138 -12.80 10.52 17.48
C CYS A 138 -13.32 9.53 16.42
N ILE A 139 -12.39 8.91 15.69
CA ILE A 139 -12.66 7.91 14.65
C ILE A 139 -12.79 6.47 15.15
N MET A 140 -12.64 6.24 16.46
CA MET A 140 -12.73 4.90 17.04
C MET A 140 -14.12 4.33 16.81
N ARG A 141 -14.19 3.05 16.39
CA ARG A 141 -15.48 2.37 16.24
C ARG A 141 -15.99 1.98 17.63
N LYS A 142 -17.21 2.41 17.96
CA LYS A 142 -17.96 1.96 19.13
C LYS A 142 -19.16 1.13 18.68
N LYS A 143 -19.55 0.15 19.47
CA LYS A 143 -20.81 -0.54 19.32
C LYS A 143 -21.94 0.46 19.56
N VAL A 144 -22.86 0.59 18.61
CA VAL A 144 -23.99 1.51 18.68
C VAL A 144 -25.29 0.74 18.95
N GLY A 145 -25.39 -0.49 18.46
CA GLY A 145 -26.53 -1.38 18.71
C GLY A 145 -26.25 -2.82 18.31
N GLU A 146 -27.30 -3.63 18.38
CA GLU A 146 -27.39 -4.97 17.80
C GLU A 146 -28.66 -5.03 16.96
N GLU A 147 -28.56 -5.53 15.75
CA GLU A 147 -29.70 -5.84 14.88
C GLU A 147 -29.77 -7.36 14.73
N ASP A 148 -30.97 -7.91 14.86
CA ASP A 148 -31.22 -9.33 14.63
C ASP A 148 -31.48 -9.54 13.13
N ASP A 149 -30.49 -10.08 12.41
CA ASP A 149 -30.67 -10.53 11.03
C ASP A 149 -31.16 -12.00 11.05
N LEU A 150 -32.19 -12.33 10.26
CA LEU A 150 -32.60 -13.72 10.06
C LEU A 150 -31.82 -14.30 8.88
N SER A 151 -31.08 -15.40 9.10
CA SER A 151 -30.51 -16.20 8.02
C SER A 151 -31.24 -17.53 7.90
N GLU A 152 -31.60 -17.90 6.69
CA GLU A 152 -32.12 -19.22 6.37
C GLU A 152 -30.95 -20.10 5.90
N ASP A 153 -30.73 -21.20 6.62
CA ASP A 153 -29.72 -22.19 6.29
C ASP A 153 -30.21 -23.11 5.15
N ILE A 154 -29.29 -23.91 4.59
CA ILE A 154 -29.57 -24.77 3.42
C ILE A 154 -30.67 -25.81 3.71
N ASP A 155 -30.84 -26.20 4.97
CA ASP A 155 -31.87 -27.12 5.44
C ASP A 155 -33.23 -26.45 5.72
N GLY A 156 -33.35 -25.14 5.50
CA GLY A 156 -34.55 -24.35 5.78
C GLY A 156 -34.69 -23.93 7.24
N SER A 157 -33.69 -24.18 8.10
CA SER A 157 -33.71 -23.67 9.47
C SER A 157 -33.41 -22.17 9.49
N ILE A 158 -34.21 -21.41 10.26
CA ILE A 158 -34.02 -19.96 10.42
C ILE A 158 -33.17 -19.73 11.68
N THR A 159 -31.97 -19.18 11.49
CA THR A 159 -31.06 -18.78 12.56
C THR A 159 -31.05 -17.26 12.71
N THR A 160 -31.23 -16.77 13.95
CA THR A 160 -31.10 -15.34 14.25
C THR A 160 -29.63 -15.00 14.47
N VAL A 161 -29.05 -14.21 13.57
CA VAL A 161 -27.68 -13.73 13.65
C VAL A 161 -27.69 -12.32 14.22
N LYS A 162 -27.21 -12.18 15.47
CA LYS A 162 -26.98 -10.87 16.09
C LYS A 162 -25.85 -10.14 15.38
N ARG A 163 -26.19 -9.10 14.63
CA ARG A 163 -25.23 -8.26 13.95
C ARG A 163 -24.95 -7.01 14.76
N VAL A 164 -23.69 -6.87 15.17
CA VAL A 164 -23.25 -5.70 15.92
C VAL A 164 -23.13 -4.51 14.97
N THR A 165 -23.94 -3.47 15.18
CA THR A 165 -23.79 -2.21 14.44
C THR A 165 -22.70 -1.36 15.07
N MET A 166 -21.72 -0.98 14.24
CA MET A 166 -20.54 -0.23 14.67
C MET A 166 -20.60 1.19 14.11
N GLY A 167 -20.63 2.19 14.99
CA GLY A 167 -20.57 3.61 14.63
C GLY A 167 -19.26 4.26 15.04
N LYS A 168 -19.02 5.48 14.55
CA LYS A 168 -17.88 6.28 15.02
C LYS A 168 -18.17 6.81 16.43
N CYS A 169 -17.13 6.91 17.24
CA CYS A 169 -17.20 7.46 18.58
C CYS A 169 -17.77 8.89 18.57
N GLY A 170 -17.27 9.74 17.66
CA GLY A 170 -17.76 11.10 17.45
C GLY A 170 -17.34 12.10 18.53
N GLY A 171 -16.85 11.63 19.67
CA GLY A 171 -16.45 12.50 20.77
C GLY A 171 -15.33 13.47 20.41
N ARG A 172 -15.36 14.66 21.01
CA ARG A 172 -14.39 15.74 20.79
C ARG A 172 -12.99 15.32 21.27
N ILE A 173 -11.97 15.78 20.56
CA ILE A 173 -10.57 15.58 20.98
C ILE A 173 -10.24 16.60 22.07
N VAL A 174 -9.73 16.12 23.21
CA VAL A 174 -9.39 16.93 24.39
C VAL A 174 -7.88 17.09 24.57
N GLU A 175 -7.10 16.16 24.04
CA GLU A 175 -5.63 16.18 24.10
C GLU A 175 -5.08 15.81 22.72
N ALA A 176 -4.07 16.53 22.24
CA ALA A 176 -3.37 16.20 21.00
C ALA A 176 -1.89 16.60 21.06
N ASN A 177 -1.01 15.62 20.84
CA ASN A 177 0.44 15.83 20.84
C ASN A 177 1.05 15.42 19.50
N PRO A 178 1.86 16.28 18.83
CA PRO A 178 2.51 15.91 17.59
C PRO A 178 3.61 14.87 17.85
N MET A 179 3.70 13.87 16.99
CA MET A 179 4.62 12.76 17.15
C MET A 179 5.12 12.21 15.80
N PRO A 180 6.27 11.52 15.77
CA PRO A 180 6.75 10.87 14.57
C PRO A 180 5.82 9.71 14.13
N PRO A 181 5.79 9.35 12.84
CA PRO A 181 4.92 8.29 12.32
C PRO A 181 5.29 6.89 12.83
N SER A 182 4.71 6.49 13.96
CA SER A 182 4.91 5.18 14.56
C SER A 182 3.57 4.52 14.91
N LYS A 183 3.58 3.19 15.04
CA LYS A 183 2.46 2.47 15.66
C LYS A 183 2.64 2.60 17.17
N MET A 184 1.60 3.02 17.87
CA MET A 184 1.56 3.01 19.32
C MET A 184 0.60 1.93 19.81
N ASN A 185 1.04 1.17 20.81
CA ASN A 185 0.18 0.18 21.46
C ASN A 185 -0.99 0.92 22.13
N GLY A 186 -2.20 0.39 21.94
CA GLY A 186 -3.43 0.97 22.48
C GLY A 186 -3.99 2.17 21.70
N TYR A 187 -3.34 2.63 20.63
CA TYR A 187 -3.89 3.69 19.78
C TYR A 187 -4.57 3.12 18.54
N TYR A 188 -5.75 3.65 18.21
CA TYR A 188 -6.39 3.43 16.92
C TYR A 188 -5.75 4.33 15.86
N PHE A 189 -5.56 3.83 14.64
CA PHE A 189 -4.91 4.59 13.57
C PHE A 189 -5.84 4.84 12.39
N PHE A 190 -5.64 5.99 11.74
CA PHE A 190 -6.49 6.48 10.64
C PHE A 190 -6.21 5.81 9.29
N TRP A 191 -5.02 5.25 9.06
CA TRP A 191 -4.65 4.70 7.75
C TRP A 191 -5.17 3.28 7.54
N ASN A 192 -5.39 2.92 6.27
CA ASN A 192 -5.87 1.60 5.90
C ASN A 192 -4.71 0.56 5.90
N LYS A 193 -4.88 -0.56 6.60
CA LYS A 193 -3.86 -1.63 6.68
C LYS A 193 -3.53 -2.24 5.30
N ARG A 194 -4.55 -2.47 4.46
CA ARG A 194 -4.38 -3.01 3.09
C ARG A 194 -3.67 -1.99 2.22
N ALA A 195 -4.07 -0.71 2.26
CA ALA A 195 -3.35 0.35 1.55
C ALA A 195 -1.87 0.40 1.95
N LYS A 196 -1.58 0.31 3.26
CA LYS A 196 -0.20 0.27 3.76
C LYS A 196 0.58 -0.94 3.23
N LYS A 197 -0.05 -2.11 3.13
CA LYS A 197 0.54 -3.33 2.53
C LYS A 197 0.85 -3.10 1.04
N VAL A 198 -0.09 -2.52 0.29
CA VAL A 198 0.09 -2.19 -1.14
C VAL A 198 1.26 -1.23 -1.37
N TYR A 199 1.38 -0.19 -0.53
CA TYR A 199 2.55 0.69 -0.51
C TYR A 199 3.88 -0.10 -0.41
N TYR A 200 3.98 -1.05 0.51
CA TYR A 200 5.19 -1.85 0.66
C TYR A 200 5.44 -2.76 -0.54
N ILE A 201 4.40 -3.39 -1.10
CA ILE A 201 4.50 -4.25 -2.28
C ILE A 201 5.03 -3.45 -3.47
N ILE A 202 4.43 -2.29 -3.77
CA ILE A 202 4.84 -1.42 -4.88
C ILE A 202 6.29 -0.96 -4.69
N THR A 203 6.61 -0.41 -3.53
CA THR A 203 7.96 0.14 -3.29
C THR A 203 9.05 -0.92 -3.24
N ASP A 204 8.72 -2.18 -2.95
CA ASP A 204 9.72 -3.24 -2.88
C ASP A 204 10.40 -3.50 -4.23
N TYR A 205 9.62 -3.41 -5.33
CA TYR A 205 10.18 -3.49 -6.68
C TYR A 205 11.19 -2.37 -6.92
N TRP A 206 10.85 -1.13 -6.58
CA TRP A 206 11.72 0.04 -6.79
C TRP A 206 12.99 0.00 -5.94
N VAL A 207 12.94 -0.61 -4.75
CA VAL A 207 14.14 -0.84 -3.94
C VAL A 207 15.07 -1.85 -4.60
N LYS A 208 14.52 -2.97 -5.08
CA LYS A 208 15.29 -4.05 -5.75
C LYS A 208 15.80 -3.63 -7.13
N ASN A 209 15.04 -2.83 -7.86
CA ASN A 209 15.28 -2.46 -9.25
C ASN A 209 15.41 -0.94 -9.43
N SER A 210 16.14 -0.28 -8.52
CA SER A 210 16.21 1.19 -8.46
C SER A 210 16.74 1.89 -9.73
N GLY A 211 17.44 1.19 -10.62
CA GLY A 211 17.89 1.76 -11.90
C GLY A 211 16.89 1.64 -13.04
N ARG A 212 15.87 0.79 -12.89
CA ARG A 212 14.97 0.31 -13.97
C ARG A 212 13.59 0.95 -13.98
N SER A 213 13.33 1.88 -13.08
CA SER A 213 12.08 2.64 -13.04
C SER A 213 12.36 4.08 -12.65
N PHE A 214 11.50 4.99 -13.08
CA PHE A 214 11.59 6.40 -12.67
C PHE A 214 11.52 6.51 -11.15
N TYR A 215 10.52 5.87 -10.52
CA TYR A 215 10.36 5.89 -9.07
C TYR A 215 11.51 5.19 -8.32
N GLY A 216 12.11 4.17 -8.93
CA GLY A 216 13.34 3.55 -8.45
C GLY A 216 14.52 4.51 -8.39
N ARG A 217 14.66 5.38 -9.40
CA ARG A 217 15.70 6.41 -9.44
C ARG A 217 15.49 7.46 -8.38
N ILE A 218 14.24 7.94 -8.22
CA ILE A 218 13.86 8.86 -7.13
C ILE A 218 14.18 8.24 -5.76
N PHE A 219 13.85 6.96 -5.56
CA PHE A 219 14.21 6.24 -4.34
C PHE A 219 15.73 6.23 -4.11
N ARG A 220 16.53 5.92 -5.13
CA ARG A 220 17.99 5.88 -5.02
C ARG A 220 18.57 7.25 -4.67
N GLN A 221 18.18 8.28 -5.42
CA GLN A 221 18.64 9.66 -5.24
C GLN A 221 18.32 10.18 -3.84
N GLU A 222 17.08 10.01 -3.38
CA GLU A 222 16.68 10.46 -2.05
C GLU A 222 17.42 9.70 -0.93
N ARG A 223 17.66 8.40 -1.13
CA ARG A 223 18.43 7.60 -0.17
C ARG A 223 19.88 8.09 -0.08
N GLU A 224 20.53 8.34 -1.22
CA GLU A 224 21.90 8.86 -1.27
C GLU A 224 22.00 10.26 -0.67
N LYS A 225 21.05 11.15 -0.99
CA LYS A 225 20.94 12.48 -0.38
C LYS A 225 20.89 12.41 1.14
N LEU A 226 20.07 11.53 1.70
CA LEU A 226 19.96 11.34 3.16
C LEU A 226 21.25 10.80 3.78
N MET A 227 21.98 9.93 3.08
CA MET A 227 23.25 9.37 3.55
C MET A 227 24.41 10.36 3.48
N ASN A 228 24.30 11.42 2.67
CA ASN A 228 25.34 12.43 2.48
C ASN A 228 25.13 13.69 3.34
N ARG A 229 24.13 13.73 4.23
CA ARG A 229 23.96 14.87 5.16
C ARG A 229 25.09 14.87 6.20
N ALA A 230 25.42 16.06 6.73
CA ALA A 230 26.45 16.20 7.76
C ALA A 230 26.14 15.39 9.03
N ASP A 231 24.86 15.27 9.39
CA ASP A 231 24.33 14.52 10.54
C ASP A 231 23.96 13.05 10.19
N ALA A 232 24.39 12.54 9.04
CA ALA A 232 23.89 11.26 8.53
C ALA A 232 24.50 10.02 9.18
N LYS A 233 25.68 10.12 9.79
CA LYS A 233 26.33 9.00 10.47
C LYS A 233 25.44 8.55 11.64
N ASP A 234 25.21 7.24 11.76
CA ASP A 234 24.37 6.58 12.77
C ASP A 234 22.85 6.87 12.69
N VAL A 235 22.43 7.96 12.05
CA VAL A 235 21.02 8.28 11.78
C VAL A 235 20.54 7.67 10.46
N TYR A 236 21.29 7.89 9.38
CA TYR A 236 20.91 7.54 8.01
C TYR A 236 21.79 6.45 7.39
N TYR A 237 23.04 6.30 7.84
CA TYR A 237 23.90 5.17 7.46
C TYR A 237 24.73 4.65 8.63
N LYS A 238 25.25 3.44 8.49
CA LYS A 238 26.26 2.86 9.38
C LYS A 238 27.45 2.40 8.56
N LEU A 239 28.65 2.48 9.13
CA LEU A 239 29.85 1.88 8.55
C LEU A 239 29.90 0.43 9.01
N VAL A 240 30.00 -0.50 8.06
CA VAL A 240 30.14 -1.93 8.35
C VAL A 240 31.43 -2.40 7.69
N LYS A 241 32.29 -3.09 8.45
CA LYS A 241 33.49 -3.73 7.92
C LYS A 241 33.08 -4.97 7.11
N ARG A 242 33.51 -5.05 5.86
CA ARG A 242 33.33 -6.22 5.00
C ARG A 242 34.71 -6.61 4.46
N GLY A 243 35.40 -7.47 5.23
CA GLY A 243 36.84 -7.66 5.09
C GLY A 243 37.59 -6.41 5.56
N ASP A 244 38.60 -5.99 4.81
CA ASP A 244 39.43 -4.82 5.15
C ASP A 244 38.82 -3.48 4.74
N LYS A 245 37.65 -3.49 4.09
CA LYS A 245 36.97 -2.27 3.60
C LYS A 245 35.79 -1.89 4.49
N GLU A 246 35.71 -0.61 4.82
CA GLU A 246 34.51 -0.02 5.41
C GLU A 246 33.52 0.36 4.32
N VAL A 247 32.29 -0.17 4.43
CA VAL A 247 31.20 0.12 3.48
C VAL A 247 30.10 0.90 4.19
N LYS A 248 29.64 1.99 3.58
CA LYS A 248 28.44 2.72 4.02
C LYS A 248 27.19 1.89 3.73
N VAL A 249 26.52 1.41 4.76
CA VAL A 249 25.24 0.69 4.65
C VAL A 249 24.11 1.64 5.05
N ALA A 250 23.13 1.80 4.17
CA ALA A 250 21.94 2.61 4.44
C ALA A 250 21.16 2.06 5.65
N SER A 251 20.79 2.94 6.56
CA SER A 251 19.91 2.59 7.68
C SER A 251 18.48 2.26 7.20
N ARG A 252 17.72 1.61 8.09
CA ARG A 252 16.27 1.43 7.91
C ARG A 252 15.54 2.76 7.76
N ARG A 253 15.95 3.80 8.51
CA ARG A 253 15.34 5.13 8.46
C ARG A 253 15.51 5.77 7.08
N ALA A 254 16.73 5.79 6.54
CA ALA A 254 17.00 6.31 5.20
C ALA A 254 16.17 5.59 4.14
N THR A 255 16.14 4.25 4.20
CA THR A 255 15.37 3.42 3.26
C THR A 255 13.87 3.71 3.34
N LEU A 256 13.29 3.82 4.53
CA LEU A 256 11.86 4.11 4.70
C LEU A 256 11.49 5.53 4.27
N SER A 257 12.35 6.52 4.52
CA SER A 257 12.17 7.90 4.05
C SER A 257 12.20 7.97 2.52
N ALA A 258 13.19 7.34 1.89
CA ALA A 258 13.30 7.29 0.44
C ALA A 258 12.10 6.56 -0.21
N ARG A 259 11.65 5.42 0.36
CA ARG A 259 10.44 4.71 -0.12
C ARG A 259 9.22 5.63 -0.07
N ARG A 260 9.07 6.39 1.02
CA ARG A 260 7.95 7.32 1.22
C ARG A 260 7.97 8.43 0.16
N LYS A 261 9.13 9.03 -0.11
CA LYS A 261 9.27 10.08 -1.14
C LYS A 261 8.91 9.57 -2.53
N ALA A 262 9.48 8.42 -2.94
CA ALA A 262 9.19 7.80 -4.22
C ALA A 262 7.70 7.45 -4.38
N PHE A 263 7.09 6.88 -3.34
CA PHE A 263 5.68 6.50 -3.39
C PHE A 263 4.71 7.68 -3.33
N LYS A 264 5.05 8.76 -2.60
CA LYS A 264 4.28 9.99 -2.65
C LYS A 264 4.28 10.58 -4.07
N MET A 265 5.43 10.57 -4.72
CA MET A 265 5.52 11.01 -6.12
C MET A 265 4.66 10.14 -7.04
N PHE A 266 4.71 8.82 -6.87
CA PHE A 266 3.83 7.90 -7.61
C PHE A 266 2.35 8.18 -7.39
N LEU A 267 1.91 8.38 -6.15
CA LEU A 267 0.51 8.71 -5.86
C LEU A 267 0.10 10.06 -6.44
N ALA A 268 1.01 11.04 -6.49
CA ALA A 268 0.75 12.34 -7.12
C ALA A 268 0.51 12.18 -8.62
N HIS A 269 1.36 11.44 -9.33
CA HIS A 269 1.18 11.14 -10.76
C HIS A 269 -0.06 10.28 -11.03
N LEU A 270 -0.34 9.30 -10.17
CA LEU A 270 -1.56 8.49 -10.26
C LEU A 270 -2.80 9.37 -10.13
N TYR A 271 -2.84 10.25 -9.14
CA TYR A 271 -3.94 11.17 -8.90
C TYR A 271 -4.13 12.14 -10.08
N GLN A 272 -3.02 12.70 -10.58
CA GLN A 272 -3.03 13.58 -11.75
C GLN A 272 -3.56 12.86 -12.99
N ALA A 273 -2.99 11.70 -13.33
CA ALA A 273 -3.41 10.89 -14.47
C ALA A 273 -4.90 10.54 -14.39
N TRP A 274 -5.38 10.14 -13.21
CA TRP A 274 -6.76 9.74 -13.03
C TRP A 274 -7.74 10.91 -13.21
N ARG A 275 -7.43 12.09 -12.66
CA ARG A 275 -8.27 13.29 -12.89
C ARG A 275 -8.25 13.72 -14.35
N GLU A 276 -7.08 13.80 -14.97
CA GLU A 276 -6.97 14.18 -16.38
C GLU A 276 -7.72 13.22 -17.32
N LEU A 277 -7.60 11.91 -17.10
CA LEU A 277 -8.30 10.89 -17.91
C LEU A 277 -9.83 10.95 -17.76
N LEU A 278 -10.32 11.43 -16.61
CA LEU A 278 -11.74 11.68 -16.36
C LEU A 278 -12.20 13.08 -16.83
N GLY A 279 -11.31 13.88 -17.42
CA GLY A 279 -11.61 15.27 -17.80
C GLY A 279 -11.86 16.20 -16.60
N MET A 280 -11.39 15.81 -15.41
CA MET A 280 -11.50 16.61 -14.20
C MET A 280 -10.29 17.53 -14.08
N GLU A 281 -10.52 18.78 -13.68
CA GLU A 281 -9.42 19.67 -13.28
C GLU A 281 -8.68 19.06 -12.09
N TYR A 282 -7.37 19.16 -12.06
CA TYR A 282 -6.57 18.80 -10.89
C TYR A 282 -5.82 20.01 -10.38
N ARG A 283 -5.70 20.10 -9.06
CA ARG A 283 -4.90 21.14 -8.43
C ARG A 283 -3.44 20.72 -8.42
N MET A 284 -2.56 21.62 -8.84
CA MET A 284 -1.11 21.41 -8.75
C MET A 284 -0.71 21.15 -7.29
N PRO A 285 0.30 20.31 -7.02
CA PRO A 285 0.78 20.14 -5.66
C PRO A 285 1.23 21.49 -5.07
N TYR A 286 0.93 21.72 -3.78
CA TYR A 286 1.21 22.98 -3.07
C TYR A 286 2.61 23.56 -3.32
N ALA A 287 3.63 22.70 -3.41
CA ALA A 287 5.01 23.13 -3.65
C ALA A 287 5.18 23.87 -5.00
N PHE A 288 4.46 23.49 -6.03
CA PHE A 288 4.55 24.14 -7.34
C PHE A 288 3.64 25.37 -7.40
N GLU A 289 2.43 25.27 -6.85
CA GLU A 289 1.45 26.36 -6.84
C GLU A 289 1.90 27.55 -5.98
N PHE A 290 2.39 27.30 -4.77
CA PHE A 290 2.69 28.36 -3.79
C PHE A 290 4.18 28.59 -3.57
N LEU A 291 5.00 27.52 -3.57
CA LEU A 291 6.45 27.63 -3.34
C LEU A 291 7.26 27.81 -4.64
N LYS A 292 6.59 27.80 -5.80
CA LYS A 292 7.18 28.07 -7.13
C LYS A 292 8.42 27.22 -7.47
N HIS A 293 8.40 25.94 -7.07
CA HIS A 293 9.38 25.00 -7.59
C HIS A 293 9.25 24.87 -9.13
N ASP A 294 10.36 24.70 -9.82
CA ASP A 294 10.47 24.67 -11.28
C ASP A 294 10.70 23.25 -11.84
N ASP A 295 10.91 22.26 -10.97
CA ASP A 295 11.24 20.87 -11.30
C ASP A 295 10.01 19.95 -11.39
N PHE A 296 8.84 20.47 -11.82
CA PHE A 296 7.65 19.65 -11.98
C PHE A 296 7.79 18.69 -13.15
N ILE A 297 7.60 17.41 -12.89
CA ILE A 297 7.54 16.37 -13.92
C ILE A 297 6.11 15.83 -13.92
N ASP A 298 5.39 16.00 -15.02
CA ASP A 298 4.03 15.47 -15.14
C ASP A 298 4.04 13.95 -15.36
N TRP A 299 2.87 13.32 -15.19
CA TRP A 299 2.76 11.86 -15.33
C TRP A 299 3.07 11.37 -16.75
N LYS A 300 2.81 12.14 -17.81
CA LYS A 300 3.08 11.75 -19.21
C LYS A 300 4.59 11.77 -19.50
N GLN A 301 5.30 12.77 -19.02
CA GLN A 301 6.77 12.83 -19.04
C GLN A 301 7.37 11.63 -18.29
N VAL A 302 6.80 11.25 -17.14
CA VAL A 302 7.23 10.03 -16.44
C VAL A 302 7.04 8.79 -17.31
N LEU A 303 5.93 8.66 -18.03
CA LEU A 303 5.72 7.50 -18.90
C LEU A 303 6.72 7.44 -20.06
N GLN A 304 7.09 8.59 -20.65
CA GLN A 304 8.17 8.65 -21.65
C GLN A 304 9.49 8.14 -21.06
N ILE A 305 9.83 8.56 -19.83
CA ILE A 305 11.03 8.07 -19.14
C ILE A 305 10.90 6.55 -18.88
N GLU A 306 9.78 6.06 -18.37
CA GLU A 306 9.57 4.63 -18.11
C GLU A 306 9.70 3.78 -19.39
N GLU A 307 9.22 4.27 -20.53
CA GLU A 307 9.37 3.62 -21.83
C GLU A 307 10.84 3.52 -22.25
N THR A 308 11.60 4.61 -22.14
CA THR A 308 13.04 4.59 -22.46
C THR A 308 13.82 3.62 -21.55
N LEU A 309 13.41 3.50 -20.28
CA LEU A 309 14.03 2.55 -19.34
C LEU A 309 13.66 1.10 -19.66
N ARG A 310 12.47 0.86 -20.19
CA ARG A 310 12.03 -0.47 -20.61
C ARG A 310 12.83 -0.96 -21.81
N LYS A 311 13.02 -0.12 -22.84
CA LYS A 311 13.77 -0.47 -24.07
C LYS A 311 15.23 -0.81 -23.83
N LYS A 312 15.89 -0.24 -22.82
CA LYS A 312 17.29 -0.54 -22.47
C LYS A 312 17.51 -1.95 -21.89
N LYS A 313 16.45 -2.72 -21.69
CA LYS A 313 16.49 -4.06 -21.11
C LYS A 313 16.60 -5.15 -22.18
N ASP A 314 16.09 -4.86 -23.37
CA ASP A 314 16.08 -5.76 -24.53
C ASP A 314 17.37 -5.53 -25.35
#